data_AF-A0AAU4QG57-F1
#
_entry.id   AF-A0AAU4QG57-F1
#
_cell.length_a   1.000
_cell.length_b   1.000
_cell.length_c   1.000
_cell.angle_alpha   90.00
_cell.angle_beta   90.00
_cell.angle_gamma   90.00
#
_symmetry.space_group_name_H-M   'P 1'
#
loop_
_entity.id
_entity.type
_entity.pdbx_description
1 polymer ?
#
loop_
_entity_poly.entity_id
_entity_poly.type
_entity_poly.pdbx_seq_one_letter_code
_entity_poly.pdbx_strand_id
1 'polypeptide(L)'
;MDRVVDLDEVAAVLADRTVGWRSAGLEVGQLTWRDAEASWPQALETDRARVQDPDSVGVVISGPGEAELSVVLFRGGWADVDFIASLDNAGSLPASDIASPVDFEARMNQWVARVFGVCGGAQ
;
A
#
# COMPACT_ATOMS: atom_id res chain seq x y z
N MET A 1 5.28 -19.88 -2.90
CA MET A 1 5.72 -18.50 -3.22
C MET A 1 6.76 -18.12 -2.22
N ASP A 2 7.86 -17.54 -2.67
CA ASP A 2 8.91 -17.05 -1.78
C ASP A 2 8.35 -15.94 -0.89
N ARG A 3 8.69 -15.98 0.40
CA ARG A 3 8.34 -14.96 1.39
C ARG A 3 9.52 -14.02 1.49
N VAL A 4 9.53 -13.01 0.63
CA VAL A 4 10.62 -12.03 0.52
C VAL A 4 10.40 -10.90 1.52
N VAL A 5 9.15 -10.50 1.74
CA VAL A 5 8.79 -9.37 2.60
C VAL A 5 7.83 -9.82 3.69
N ASP A 6 8.08 -9.37 4.92
CA ASP A 6 7.17 -9.52 6.05
C ASP A 6 6.02 -8.49 5.93
N LEU A 7 4.81 -8.98 5.69
CA LEU A 7 3.63 -8.12 5.49
C LEU A 7 3.10 -7.52 6.79
N ASP A 8 3.37 -8.13 7.94
CA ASP A 8 3.01 -7.57 9.25
C ASP A 8 3.91 -6.37 9.59
N GLU A 9 5.21 -6.45 9.29
CA GLU A 9 6.11 -5.30 9.42
C GLU A 9 5.72 -4.18 8.45
N VAL A 10 5.34 -4.50 7.21
CA VAL A 10 4.83 -3.51 6.25
C VAL A 10 3.55 -2.83 6.76
N ALA A 11 2.62 -3.60 7.33
CA ALA A 11 1.40 -3.03 7.89
C ALA A 11 1.70 -2.07 9.05
N ALA A 12 2.69 -2.38 9.89
CA ALA A 12 3.15 -1.47 10.94
C ALA A 12 3.74 -0.17 10.36
N VAL A 13 4.55 -0.26 9.30
CA VAL A 13 5.07 0.91 8.58
C VAL A 13 3.93 1.78 8.02
N LEU A 14 2.94 1.17 7.37
CA LEU A 14 1.79 1.90 6.82
C LEU A 14 0.96 2.57 7.93
N ALA A 15 0.78 1.90 9.07
CA ALA A 15 0.07 2.45 10.21
C ALA A 15 0.78 3.68 10.81
N ASP A 16 2.11 3.64 10.92
CA ASP A 16 2.92 4.78 11.38
C ASP A 16 2.80 5.98 10.42
N ARG A 17 2.93 5.73 9.12
CA ARG A 17 2.84 6.76 8.08
C ARG A 17 1.46 7.39 7.93
N THR A 18 0.40 6.64 8.27
CA THR A 18 -0.99 7.12 8.18
C THR A 18 -1.20 8.42 8.95
N VAL A 19 -0.55 8.61 10.10
CA VAL A 19 -0.67 9.85 10.89
C VAL A 19 -0.14 11.06 10.12
N GLY A 20 1.02 10.90 9.47
CA GLY A 20 1.63 11.96 8.65
C GLY A 20 0.80 12.30 7.43
N TRP A 21 0.30 11.30 6.69
CA TRP A 21 -0.55 11.52 5.52
C TRP A 21 -1.87 12.20 5.87
N ARG A 22 -2.52 11.77 6.96
CA ARG A 22 -3.76 12.43 7.44
C ARG A 22 -3.52 13.88 7.87
N SER A 23 -2.39 14.15 8.51
CA SER A 23 -2.01 15.52 8.89
C SER A 23 -1.75 16.41 7.68
N ALA A 24 -1.33 15.82 6.55
CA ALA A 24 -1.18 16.50 5.27
C ALA A 24 -2.50 16.63 4.48
N GLY A 25 -3.64 16.21 5.04
CA GLY A 25 -4.96 16.31 4.42
C GLY A 25 -5.30 15.17 3.46
N LEU A 26 -4.57 14.05 3.50
CA LEU A 26 -4.91 12.84 2.75
C LEU A 26 -5.84 11.94 3.56
N GLU A 27 -6.73 11.25 2.86
CA GLU A 27 -7.56 10.19 3.42
C GLU A 27 -6.86 8.84 3.20
N VAL A 28 -6.75 8.03 4.25
CA VAL A 28 -6.09 6.72 4.18
C VAL A 28 -7.13 5.67 4.56
N GLY A 29 -7.46 4.82 3.60
CA GLY A 29 -8.39 3.70 3.75
C GLY A 29 -7.88 2.64 4.73
N GLN A 30 -8.77 1.71 5.10
CA GLN A 30 -8.38 0.58 5.92
C GLN A 30 -7.41 -0.33 5.16
N LEU A 31 -6.45 -0.91 5.88
CA LEU A 31 -5.61 -1.95 5.30
C LEU A 31 -6.48 -3.16 4.95
N THR A 32 -6.25 -3.71 3.76
CA THR A 32 -6.87 -4.95 3.29
C THR A 32 -5.84 -6.05 3.23
N TRP A 33 -6.27 -7.29 3.43
CA TRP A 33 -5.42 -8.46 3.46
C TRP A 33 -6.03 -9.56 2.60
N ARG A 34 -5.18 -10.28 1.88
CA ARG A 34 -5.57 -11.53 1.20
C ARG A 34 -4.90 -12.71 1.88
N ASP A 35 -5.66 -13.75 2.17
CA ASP A 35 -5.18 -15.00 2.75
C ASP A 35 -4.89 -16.02 1.64
N ALA A 36 -3.66 -16.53 1.55
CA ALA A 36 -3.26 -17.54 0.58
C ALA A 36 -3.99 -18.88 0.79
N GLU A 37 -4.38 -19.20 2.02
CA GLU A 37 -5.04 -20.47 2.37
C GLU A 37 -6.57 -20.40 2.18
N ALA A 38 -7.12 -19.22 1.92
CA ALA A 38 -8.55 -19.07 1.68
C ALA A 38 -8.98 -19.62 0.30
N SER A 39 -10.16 -20.24 0.27
CA SER A 39 -10.78 -20.72 -0.96
C SER A 39 -11.09 -19.58 -1.92
N TRP A 40 -10.98 -19.84 -3.23
CA TRP A 40 -11.37 -18.90 -4.25
C TRP A 40 -12.92 -18.72 -4.33
N PRO A 41 -13.44 -17.49 -4.53
CA PRO A 41 -12.72 -16.22 -4.57
C PRO A 41 -12.22 -15.81 -3.18
N GLN A 42 -10.94 -15.44 -3.10
CA GLN A 42 -10.32 -15.02 -1.84
C GLN A 42 -10.88 -13.65 -1.42
N ALA A 43 -11.59 -13.62 -0.31
CA ALA A 43 -12.11 -12.39 0.26
C ALA A 43 -10.97 -11.49 0.75
N LEU A 44 -11.16 -10.16 0.63
CA LEU A 44 -10.28 -9.19 1.26
C LEU A 44 -10.76 -8.95 2.70
N GLU A 45 -9.89 -9.22 3.66
CA GLU A 45 -10.15 -9.03 5.08
C GLU A 45 -9.54 -7.71 5.56
N THR A 46 -10.24 -6.99 6.44
CA THR A 46 -9.69 -5.80 7.11
C THR A 46 -9.20 -6.09 8.52
N ASP A 47 -9.56 -7.26 9.07
CA ASP A 47 -9.10 -7.75 10.36
C ASP A 47 -7.98 -8.78 10.16
N ARG A 48 -6.75 -8.38 10.52
CA ARG A 48 -5.55 -9.21 10.41
C ARG A 48 -5.68 -10.55 11.17
N ALA A 49 -6.47 -10.61 12.24
CA ALA A 49 -6.64 -11.83 13.03
C ALA A 49 -7.41 -12.94 12.28
N ARG A 50 -8.12 -12.59 11.20
CA ARG A 50 -8.86 -13.54 10.36
C ARG A 50 -8.01 -14.16 9.24
N VAL A 51 -6.77 -13.71 9.07
CA VAL A 51 -5.86 -14.13 8.00
C VAL A 51 -4.85 -15.14 8.51
N GLN A 52 -4.81 -16.34 7.91
CA GLN A 52 -3.92 -17.43 8.31
C GLN A 52 -2.55 -17.33 7.65
N ASP A 53 -2.48 -17.25 6.32
CA ASP A 53 -1.22 -17.02 5.57
C ASP A 53 -1.34 -15.72 4.74
N PRO A 54 -0.85 -14.57 5.24
CA PRO A 54 -0.89 -13.32 4.50
C PRO A 54 -0.18 -13.44 3.15
N ASP A 55 -0.93 -13.23 2.08
CA ASP A 55 -0.43 -13.25 0.71
C ASP A 55 -0.17 -11.83 0.18
N SER A 56 -1.06 -10.90 0.53
CA SER A 56 -0.90 -9.48 0.22
C SER A 56 -1.50 -8.58 1.30
N VAL A 57 -0.97 -7.36 1.38
CA VAL A 57 -1.54 -6.23 2.13
C VAL A 57 -1.78 -5.07 1.18
N GLY A 58 -2.96 -4.44 1.27
CA GLY A 58 -3.39 -3.36 0.39
C GLY A 58 -3.81 -2.11 1.15
N VAL A 59 -3.65 -0.96 0.52
CA VAL A 59 -4.12 0.34 1.02
C VAL A 59 -4.53 1.24 -0.15
N VAL A 60 -5.59 2.02 0.07
CA VAL A 60 -5.99 3.11 -0.83
C VAL A 60 -5.80 4.43 -0.09
N ILE A 61 -5.17 5.38 -0.75
CA ILE A 61 -5.00 6.75 -0.27
C ILE A 61 -5.71 7.67 -1.25
N SER A 62 -6.50 8.59 -0.73
CA SER A 62 -7.25 9.57 -1.52
C SER A 62 -6.85 10.99 -1.11
N GLY A 63 -6.93 11.91 -2.05
CA GLY A 63 -6.55 13.31 -1.87
C GLY A 63 -7.45 14.27 -2.66
N PRO A 64 -7.09 15.56 -2.69
CA PRO A 64 -7.86 16.58 -3.39
C PRO A 64 -8.05 16.26 -4.88
N GLY A 65 -9.18 16.69 -5.45
CA GLY A 65 -9.42 16.59 -6.90
C GLY A 65 -9.62 15.15 -7.40
N GLU A 66 -10.17 14.27 -6.56
CA GLU A 66 -10.39 12.85 -6.85
C GLU A 66 -9.08 12.08 -7.11
N ALA A 67 -7.95 12.61 -6.61
CA ALA A 67 -6.68 11.91 -6.69
C ALA A 67 -6.71 10.67 -5.78
N GLU A 68 -6.22 9.55 -6.29
CA GLU A 68 -6.20 8.26 -5.61
C GLU A 68 -4.90 7.50 -5.93
N LEU A 69 -4.40 6.77 -4.94
CA LEU A 69 -3.29 5.84 -5.04
C LEU A 69 -3.72 4.52 -4.38
N SER A 70 -3.79 3.46 -5.17
CA SER A 70 -4.05 2.09 -4.73
C SER A 70 -2.75 1.29 -4.77
N VAL A 71 -2.38 0.70 -3.64
CA VAL A 71 -1.16 -0.11 -3.51
C VAL A 71 -1.53 -1.45 -2.92
N VAL A 72 -1.14 -2.55 -3.55
CA VAL A 72 -1.26 -3.92 -3.04
C VAL A 72 0.11 -4.58 -3.09
N LEU A 73 0.75 -4.74 -1.93
CA LEU A 73 2.03 -5.43 -1.82
C LEU A 73 1.79 -6.92 -1.62
N PHE A 74 2.45 -7.74 -2.42
CA PHE A 74 2.47 -9.19 -2.32
C PHE A 74 3.74 -9.62 -1.61
N ARG A 75 3.64 -10.66 -0.75
CA ARG A 75 4.77 -11.18 0.03
C ARG A 75 5.98 -11.62 -0.79
N GLY A 76 5.78 -11.85 -2.09
CA GLY A 76 6.82 -12.19 -3.05
C GLY A 76 7.74 -11.03 -3.47
N GLY A 77 7.58 -9.83 -2.88
CA GLY A 77 8.45 -8.70 -3.16
C GLY A 77 8.07 -7.91 -4.41
N TRP A 78 6.78 -7.84 -4.72
CA TRP A 78 6.25 -6.99 -5.78
C TRP A 78 4.91 -6.41 -5.37
N ALA A 79 4.52 -5.29 -5.96
CA ALA A 79 3.26 -4.64 -5.69
C ALA A 79 2.52 -4.28 -6.98
N ASP A 80 1.19 -4.35 -6.92
CA ASP A 80 0.34 -3.60 -7.83
C ASP A 80 0.22 -2.18 -7.31
N VAL A 81 0.52 -1.20 -8.16
CA VAL A 81 0.49 0.22 -7.81
C VAL A 81 -0.23 0.98 -8.91
N ASP A 82 -1.45 1.39 -8.63
CA ASP A 82 -2.31 2.13 -9.55
C ASP A 82 -2.62 3.50 -8.99
N PHE A 83 -2.72 4.51 -9.85
CA PHE A 83 -3.01 5.86 -9.43
C PHE A 83 -3.90 6.61 -10.41
N ILE A 84 -4.61 7.59 -9.86
CA ILE A 84 -5.30 8.67 -10.55
C ILE A 84 -4.80 9.96 -9.89
N ALA A 85 -4.11 10.83 -10.63
CA ALA A 85 -3.68 12.13 -10.12
C ALA A 85 -4.48 13.29 -10.75
N SER A 86 -5.02 13.08 -11.95
CA SER A 86 -6.00 13.93 -12.61
C SER A 86 -6.70 13.16 -13.74
N LEU A 87 -7.70 13.78 -14.38
CA LEU A 87 -8.41 13.19 -15.53
C LEU A 87 -7.47 12.72 -16.67
N ASP A 88 -6.35 13.42 -16.88
CA ASP A 88 -5.37 13.10 -17.93
C ASP A 88 -4.10 12.41 -17.39
N ASN A 89 -4.02 12.14 -16.09
CA ASN A 89 -2.84 11.59 -15.44
C ASN A 89 -3.22 10.45 -14.49
N ALA A 90 -3.40 9.26 -15.06
CA ALA A 90 -3.66 8.02 -14.35
C ALA A 90 -2.85 6.87 -14.97
N GLY A 91 -2.64 5.80 -14.21
CA GLY A 91 -1.97 4.61 -14.70
C GLY A 91 -1.37 3.75 -13.60
N SER A 92 -0.46 2.86 -13.98
CA SER A 92 0.21 1.95 -13.05
C SER A 92 1.71 2.27 -12.96
N LEU A 93 2.31 2.02 -11.80
CA LEU A 93 3.74 2.21 -11.56
C LEU A 93 4.45 0.86 -11.42
N PRO A 94 5.66 0.70 -11.99
CA PRO A 94 6.43 -0.52 -11.81
C PRO A 94 6.88 -0.65 -10.35
N ALA A 95 6.62 -1.82 -9.74
CA ALA A 95 6.93 -2.08 -8.34
C ALA A 95 7.36 -3.54 -8.12
N SER A 96 8.42 -3.97 -8.81
CA SER A 96 9.10 -5.26 -8.58
C SER A 96 10.30 -5.12 -7.65
N ASP A 97 10.88 -6.25 -7.22
CA ASP A 97 12.15 -6.31 -6.49
C ASP A 97 12.11 -5.55 -5.15
N ILE A 98 10.95 -5.54 -4.49
CA ILE A 98 10.78 -5.00 -3.15
C ILE A 98 11.37 -6.00 -2.17
N ALA A 99 12.55 -5.67 -1.64
CA ALA A 99 13.35 -6.63 -0.87
C ALA A 99 13.09 -6.58 0.65
N SER A 100 12.43 -5.54 1.15
CA SER A 100 12.21 -5.34 2.59
C SER A 100 11.10 -4.32 2.86
N PRO A 101 10.58 -4.26 4.11
CA PRO A 101 9.65 -3.21 4.52
C PRO A 101 10.23 -1.79 4.41
N VAL A 102 11.55 -1.63 4.62
CA VAL A 102 12.23 -0.32 4.48
C VAL A 102 12.30 0.12 3.02
N ASP A 103 12.57 -0.80 2.08
CA ASP A 103 12.51 -0.50 0.65
C ASP A 103 11.08 -0.14 0.23
N PHE A 104 10.09 -0.90 0.71
CA PHE A 104 8.69 -0.59 0.49
C PHE A 104 8.32 0.81 1.00
N GLU A 105 8.75 1.18 2.21
CA GLU A 105 8.51 2.50 2.77
C GLU A 105 9.07 3.62 1.90
N ALA A 106 10.32 3.47 1.43
CA ALA A 106 10.98 4.44 0.58
C ALA A 106 10.21 4.64 -0.74
N ARG A 107 9.74 3.55 -1.35
CA ARG A 107 8.92 3.60 -2.57
C ARG A 107 7.54 4.19 -2.33
N MET A 108 6.90 3.84 -1.21
CA MET A 108 5.61 4.40 -0.83
C MET A 108 5.66 5.92 -0.71
N ASN A 109 6.72 6.45 -0.09
CA ASN A 109 6.94 7.90 -0.02
C ASN A 109 7.09 8.53 -1.41
N GLN A 110 7.77 7.86 -2.35
CA GLN A 110 7.91 8.33 -3.73
C GLN A 110 6.57 8.32 -4.48
N TRP A 111 5.76 7.27 -4.31
CA TRP A 111 4.45 7.16 -4.94
C TRP A 111 3.48 8.22 -4.40
N VAL A 112 3.43 8.41 -3.08
CA VAL A 112 2.62 9.47 -2.46
C VAL A 112 3.05 10.86 -2.93
N ALA A 113 4.37 11.13 -2.98
CA ALA A 113 4.87 12.40 -3.47
C ALA A 113 4.54 12.63 -4.95
N ARG A 114 4.59 11.56 -5.77
CA ARG A 114 4.24 11.63 -7.19
C ARG A 114 2.76 11.96 -7.41
N VAL A 115 1.86 11.32 -6.68
CA VAL A 115 0.41 11.44 -6.91
C VAL A 115 -0.14 12.69 -6.24
N PHE A 116 0.27 13.00 -5.01
CA PHE A 116 -0.34 14.06 -4.20
C PHE A 116 0.55 15.30 -4.05
N GLY A 117 1.82 15.26 -4.49
CA GLY A 117 2.76 16.36 -4.28
C GLY A 117 3.20 16.55 -2.83
N VAL A 118 2.88 15.60 -1.95
CA VAL A 118 3.24 15.63 -0.53
C VAL A 118 4.49 14.79 -0.29
N CYS A 119 5.57 15.41 0.20
CA CYS A 119 6.68 14.66 0.77
C CYS A 119 6.29 14.24 2.19
N GLY A 120 6.07 12.94 2.41
CA GLY A 120 5.89 12.35 3.74
C GLY A 120 7.19 12.43 4.55
N GLY A 121 7.59 13.63 4.94
CA GLY A 121 8.77 13.87 5.76
C GLY A 121 8.46 13.54 7.21
N ALA A 122 9.11 12.50 7.75
CA ALA A 122 9.50 12.53 9.15
C ALA A 122 10.69 13.50 9.25
N GLN A 123 10.52 14.59 10.00
CA GLN A 123 11.64 15.35 10.55
C GLN A 123 12.03 14.76 11.91
#